data_AF-A0A0C3CVS9-F1
#
_entry.id   AF-A0A0C3CVS9-F1
#
_cell.length_a   1.000
_cell.length_b   1.000
_cell.length_c   1.000
_cell.angle_alpha   90.00
_cell.angle_beta   90.00
_cell.angle_gamma   90.00
#
_symmetry.space_group_name_H-M   'P 1'
#
loop_
_entity.id
_entity.type
_entity.pdbx_description
1 polymer ?
#
loop_
_entity_poly.entity_id
_entity_poly.type
_entity_poly.pdbx_seq_one_letter_code
_entity_poly.pdbx_strand_id
1 'polypeptide(L)'
;MSGLAVPDPIPEYDRKHAKKRIRAFTSNDRASHRIIEKQRREALNQNFLELARLIPNLTAISRLSKSLIVKETVEYLREQRKMQLAAAGEVRKLLADYDNTLKEVNTWRTLYSQEDIPQLHARPMSDALVDL
;
A
#
# COMPACT_ATOMS: atom_id res chain seq x y z
N MET A 1 -43.55 72.32 -20.38
CA MET A 1 -42.49 72.09 -19.37
C MET A 1 -43.12 71.39 -18.17
N SER A 2 -43.36 70.08 -18.27
CA SER A 2 -43.82 69.24 -17.15
C SER A 2 -42.63 68.44 -16.65
N GLY A 3 -42.32 68.56 -15.36
CA GLY A 3 -41.13 68.03 -14.72
C GLY A 3 -41.10 66.51 -14.66
N LEU A 4 -39.95 65.95 -14.98
CA LEU A 4 -39.59 64.55 -14.80
C LEU A 4 -39.46 64.25 -13.30
N ALA A 5 -40.27 63.34 -12.78
CA ALA A 5 -40.10 62.77 -11.45
C ALA A 5 -38.89 61.82 -11.46
N VAL A 6 -37.88 62.14 -10.66
CA VAL A 6 -36.72 61.28 -10.38
C VAL A 6 -37.19 60.15 -9.45
N PRO A 7 -36.92 58.87 -9.74
CA PRO A 7 -37.28 57.79 -8.82
C PRO A 7 -36.31 57.77 -7.63
N ASP A 8 -36.87 57.55 -6.44
CA ASP A 8 -36.14 57.46 -5.17
C ASP A 8 -35.06 56.36 -5.21
N PRO A 9 -33.93 56.54 -4.48
CA PRO A 9 -32.87 55.56 -4.43
C PRO A 9 -33.35 54.28 -3.71
N ILE A 10 -33.09 53.14 -4.35
CA ILE A 10 -33.40 51.80 -3.82
C ILE A 10 -32.68 51.64 -2.48
N PRO A 11 -33.37 51.25 -1.40
CA PRO A 11 -32.73 51.08 -0.10
C PRO A 11 -31.69 49.96 -0.18
N GLU A 12 -30.45 50.32 0.14
CA GLU A 12 -29.33 49.39 0.20
C GLU A 12 -29.63 48.33 1.26
N TYR A 13 -29.86 47.10 0.79
CA TYR A 13 -30.16 45.97 1.64
C TYR A 13 -28.94 45.72 2.51
N ASP A 14 -29.05 46.08 3.79
CA ASP A 14 -28.10 45.81 4.86
C ASP A 14 -27.79 44.31 4.87
N ARG A 15 -26.74 43.89 4.15
CA ARG A 15 -26.21 42.53 4.18
C ARG A 15 -25.52 42.33 5.52
N LYS A 16 -26.35 42.22 6.56
CA LYS A 16 -25.96 41.76 7.89
C LYS A 16 -25.22 40.45 7.69
N HIS A 17 -23.91 40.48 7.86
CA HIS A 17 -23.07 39.29 7.86
C HIS A 17 -23.70 38.30 8.84
N ALA A 18 -24.31 37.24 8.30
CA ALA A 18 -24.91 36.18 9.10
C ALA A 18 -23.78 35.61 9.98
N LYS A 19 -23.78 35.98 11.26
CA LYS A 19 -22.82 35.45 12.23
C LYS A 19 -22.92 33.93 12.16
N LYS A 20 -21.84 33.27 11.75
CA LYS A 20 -21.76 31.80 11.72
C LYS A 20 -22.22 31.32 13.10
N ARG A 21 -23.33 30.57 13.17
CA ARG A 21 -23.81 29.98 14.43
C ARG A 21 -22.72 29.04 14.91
N ILE A 22 -21.92 29.48 15.87
CA ILE A 22 -20.99 28.61 16.58
C ILE A 22 -21.88 27.67 17.38
N ARG A 23 -21.99 26.42 16.91
CA ARG A 23 -22.71 25.38 17.64
C ARG A 23 -21.94 25.13 18.94
N ALA A 24 -22.48 25.60 20.06
CA ALA A 24 -21.92 25.32 21.37
C ALA A 24 -22.05 23.81 21.61
N PHE A 25 -20.95 23.08 21.50
CA PHE A 25 -20.94 21.65 21.80
C PHE A 25 -21.40 21.44 23.24
N THR A 26 -22.38 20.57 23.43
CA THR A 26 -22.87 20.24 24.76
C THR A 26 -21.82 19.40 25.50
N SER A 27 -21.93 19.32 26.83
CA SER A 27 -21.06 18.44 27.63
C SER A 27 -21.16 16.97 27.15
N ASN A 28 -22.37 16.55 26.78
CA ASN A 28 -22.64 15.22 26.24
C ASN A 28 -21.96 15.00 24.88
N ASP A 29 -22.02 15.97 23.96
CA ASP A 29 -21.32 15.87 22.67
C ASP A 29 -19.80 15.74 22.85
N ARG A 30 -19.23 16.49 23.80
CA ARG A 30 -17.80 16.39 24.14
C ARG A 30 -17.46 15.04 24.76
N ALA A 31 -18.33 14.49 25.60
CA ALA A 31 -18.14 13.17 26.19
C ALA A 31 -18.15 12.06 25.12
N SER A 32 -19.15 12.06 24.24
CA SER A 32 -19.24 11.13 23.11
C SER A 32 -18.02 11.24 22.18
N HIS A 33 -17.59 12.46 21.85
CA HIS A 33 -16.40 12.67 21.01
C HIS A 33 -15.12 12.13 21.68
N ARG A 34 -14.96 12.26 23.01
CA ARG A 34 -13.82 11.70 23.75
C ARG A 34 -13.80 10.18 23.69
N ILE A 35 -14.96 9.54 23.81
CA ILE A 35 -15.08 8.07 23.73
C ILE A 35 -14.68 7.59 22.33
N ILE A 36 -15.21 8.21 21.28
CA ILE A 36 -14.90 7.86 19.88
C ILE A 36 -13.42 8.04 19.59
N GLU A 37 -12.82 9.18 19.98
CA GLU A 37 -11.40 9.43 19.74
C GLU A 37 -10.51 8.48 20.55
N LYS A 38 -10.91 8.09 21.77
CA LYS A 38 -10.21 7.09 22.56
C LYS A 38 -10.21 5.74 21.84
N GLN A 39 -11.36 5.27 21.36
CA GLN A 39 -11.47 4.03 20.58
C GLN A 39 -10.59 4.08 19.32
N ARG A 40 -10.59 5.21 18.60
CA ARG A 40 -9.74 5.40 17.41
C ARG A 40 -8.25 5.27 17.75
N ARG A 41 -7.82 5.86 18.87
CA ARG A 41 -6.42 5.77 19.33
C ARG A 41 -6.04 4.37 19.78
N GLU A 42 -6.95 3.68 20.45
CA GLU A 42 -6.75 2.29 20.86
C GLU A 42 -6.60 1.37 19.65
N ALA A 43 -7.49 1.48 18.65
CA ALA A 43 -7.40 0.72 17.41
C ALA A 43 -6.06 0.98 16.67
N LEU A 44 -5.67 2.25 16.54
CA LEU A 44 -4.38 2.60 15.94
C LEU A 44 -3.19 2.00 16.71
N ASN A 45 -3.22 2.04 18.04
CA ASN A 45 -2.16 1.46 18.87
C ASN A 45 -2.09 -0.06 18.70
N GLN A 46 -3.23 -0.75 18.54
CA GLN A 46 -3.23 -2.21 18.26
C GLN A 46 -2.53 -2.52 16.94
N ASN A 47 -2.79 -1.76 15.88
CA ASN A 47 -2.11 -1.94 14.60
C ASN A 47 -0.58 -1.73 14.72
N PHE A 48 -0.14 -0.75 15.52
CA PHE A 48 1.29 -0.57 15.79
C PHE A 48 1.92 -1.75 16.53
N LEU A 49 1.20 -2.36 17.49
CA LEU A 49 1.67 -3.55 18.20
C LEU A 49 1.73 -4.77 17.27
N GLU A 50 0.74 -4.93 16.40
CA GLU A 50 0.74 -5.99 15.39
C GLU A 50 1.93 -5.86 14.44
N LEU A 51 2.17 -4.65 13.89
CA LEU A 51 3.35 -4.37 13.07
C LEU A 51 4.66 -4.70 13.79
N ALA A 52 4.79 -4.31 15.06
CA ALA A 52 5.98 -4.58 15.85
C ALA A 52 6.25 -6.09 16.05
N ARG A 53 5.20 -6.93 16.06
CA ARG A 53 5.34 -8.40 16.15
C ARG A 53 5.81 -9.04 14.86
N LEU A 54 5.47 -8.46 13.71
CA LEU A 54 5.84 -8.97 12.39
C LEU A 54 7.29 -8.67 11.99
N ILE A 55 7.92 -7.68 12.65
CA ILE A 55 9.26 -7.20 12.29
C ILE A 55 10.28 -7.84 13.25
N PRO A 56 11.20 -8.69 12.75
CA PRO A 56 12.18 -9.40 13.58
C PRO A 56 12.96 -8.46 14.52
N ASN A 57 13.40 -7.30 14.01
CA ASN A 57 14.21 -6.32 14.75
C ASN A 57 13.47 -5.67 15.94
N LEU A 58 12.13 -5.65 15.92
CA LEU A 58 11.32 -4.97 16.93
C LEU A 58 10.85 -5.90 18.06
N THR A 59 10.91 -7.22 17.86
CA THR A 59 10.42 -8.22 18.82
C THR A 59 11.17 -8.21 20.16
N ALA A 60 12.45 -7.81 20.15
CA ALA A 60 13.31 -7.79 21.34
C ALA A 60 13.30 -6.45 22.10
N ILE A 61 12.64 -5.41 21.57
CA ILE A 61 12.73 -4.05 22.11
C ILE A 61 11.55 -3.79 23.07
N SER A 62 11.87 -3.51 24.34
CA SER A 62 10.87 -3.30 25.40
C SER A 62 10.16 -1.94 25.34
N ARG A 63 10.78 -0.92 24.75
CA ARG A 63 10.21 0.44 24.61
C ARG A 63 10.17 0.87 23.16
N LEU A 64 9.10 0.49 22.48
CA LEU A 64 8.86 0.86 21.08
C LEU A 64 8.20 2.25 21.00
N SER A 65 8.81 3.17 20.25
CA SER A 65 8.16 4.41 19.88
C SER A 65 7.43 4.26 18.54
N LYS A 66 6.34 5.01 18.32
CA LYS A 66 5.58 4.96 17.06
C LYS A 66 6.46 5.27 15.85
N SER A 67 7.36 6.26 15.97
CA SER A 67 8.29 6.61 14.90
C SER A 67 9.31 5.51 14.62
N LEU A 68 9.81 4.85 15.67
CA LEU A 68 10.73 3.72 15.52
C LEU A 68 10.06 2.55 14.81
N ILE A 69 8.83 2.18 15.21
CA ILE A 69 8.06 1.10 14.55
C ILE A 69 7.94 1.40 13.06
N VAL A 70 7.49 2.60 12.69
CA VAL A 70 7.31 2.97 11.28
C VAL A 70 8.63 2.93 10.51
N LYS A 71 9.70 3.49 11.08
CA LYS A 71 11.02 3.51 10.44
C LYS A 71 11.52 2.10 10.15
N GLU A 72 11.55 1.25 11.16
CA GLU A 72 12.01 -0.14 11.04
C GLU A 72 11.10 -0.94 10.11
N THR A 73 9.79 -0.67 10.09
CA THR A 73 8.88 -1.29 9.11
C THR A 73 9.28 -0.95 7.68
N VAL A 74 9.56 0.32 7.40
CA VAL A 74 9.94 0.78 6.06
C VAL A 74 11.27 0.17 5.64
N GLU A 75 12.25 0.12 6.55
CA GLU A 75 13.56 -0.49 6.28
C GLU A 75 13.43 -1.99 6.03
N TYR A 76 12.65 -2.71 6.84
CA TYR A 76 12.38 -4.14 6.66
C TYR A 76 11.70 -4.44 5.32
N LEU A 77 10.69 -3.66 4.92
CA LEU A 77 10.01 -3.83 3.63
C LEU A 77 10.92 -3.54 2.43
N ARG A 78 11.84 -2.57 2.55
CA ARG A 78 12.83 -2.29 1.50
C ARG A 78 13.79 -3.46 1.33
N GLU A 79 14.27 -4.04 2.43
CA GLU A 79 15.17 -5.19 2.38
C GLU A 79 14.45 -6.44 1.83
N GLN A 80 13.22 -6.71 2.30
CA GLN A 80 12.40 -7.79 1.74
C GLN A 80 12.20 -7.64 0.23
N ARG A 81 11.87 -6.44 -0.25
CA ARG A 81 11.69 -6.20 -1.69
C ARG A 81 12.98 -6.44 -2.46
N LYS A 82 14.13 -5.99 -1.93
CA LYS A 82 15.45 -6.21 -2.55
C LYS A 82 15.76 -7.71 -2.62
N MET A 83 15.52 -8.46 -1.55
CA MET A 83 15.70 -9.91 -1.51
C MET A 83 14.78 -10.63 -2.50
N GLN A 84 13.52 -10.23 -2.60
CA GLN A 84 12.56 -10.80 -3.55
C GLN A 84 13.00 -10.58 -4.99
N LEU A 85 13.42 -9.35 -5.34
CA LEU A 85 13.90 -9.04 -6.69
C LEU A 85 15.18 -9.81 -7.04
N ALA A 86 16.10 -9.96 -6.08
CA ALA A 86 17.30 -10.77 -6.27
C ALA A 86 16.94 -12.25 -6.49
N ALA A 87 16.08 -12.82 -5.64
CA ALA A 87 15.62 -14.20 -5.77
C ALA A 87 14.89 -14.45 -7.10
N ALA A 88 14.01 -13.54 -7.51
CA ALA A 88 13.32 -13.62 -8.81
C ALA A 88 14.33 -13.57 -9.97
N GLY A 89 15.36 -12.73 -9.87
CA GLY A 89 16.47 -12.69 -10.83
C GLY A 89 17.21 -14.01 -10.92
N GLU A 90 17.56 -14.63 -9.80
CA GLU A 90 18.25 -15.92 -9.76
C GLU A 90 17.38 -17.06 -10.30
N VAL A 91 16.07 -17.08 -9.98
CA VAL A 91 15.12 -18.05 -10.55
C VAL A 91 15.04 -17.92 -12.07
N ARG A 92 14.97 -16.70 -12.60
CA ARG A 92 14.97 -16.47 -14.06
C ARG A 92 16.23 -16.99 -14.74
N LYS A 93 17.41 -16.79 -14.15
CA LYS A 93 18.66 -17.34 -14.67
C LYS A 93 18.64 -18.86 -14.68
N LEU A 94 18.24 -19.48 -13.55
CA LEU A 94 18.15 -20.93 -13.44
C LEU A 94 17.20 -21.54 -14.48
N LEU A 95 16.10 -20.84 -14.78
CA LEU A 95 15.17 -21.26 -15.83
C LEU A 95 15.79 -21.15 -17.23
N ALA A 96 16.52 -20.07 -17.52
CA ALA A 96 17.23 -19.92 -18.79
C ALA A 96 18.29 -21.03 -18.98
N ASP A 97 19.02 -21.36 -17.91
CA ASP A 97 20.01 -22.45 -17.92
C ASP A 97 19.35 -23.81 -18.12
N TYR A 98 18.21 -24.03 -17.46
CA TYR A 98 17.39 -25.24 -17.63
C TYR A 98 16.88 -25.37 -19.07
N ASP A 99 16.36 -24.30 -19.66
CA ASP A 99 15.90 -24.28 -21.05
C ASP A 99 17.04 -24.52 -22.04
N ASN A 100 18.22 -23.97 -21.78
CA ASN A 100 19.39 -24.23 -22.60
C ASN A 100 19.81 -25.70 -22.53
N THR A 101 19.87 -26.25 -21.32
CA THR A 101 20.19 -27.68 -21.08
C THR A 101 19.17 -28.60 -21.76
N LEU A 102 17.87 -28.25 -21.69
CA LEU A 102 16.81 -28.98 -22.38
C LEU A 102 17.01 -28.99 -23.90
N LYS A 103 17.36 -27.84 -24.49
CA LYS A 103 17.67 -27.74 -25.91
C LYS A 103 18.85 -28.63 -26.28
N GLU A 104 19.95 -28.55 -25.52
CA GLU A 104 21.11 -29.40 -25.74
C GLU A 104 20.73 -30.88 -25.69
N VAL A 105 20.06 -31.34 -24.63
CA VAL A 105 19.61 -32.73 -24.50
C VAL A 105 18.72 -33.16 -25.68
N ASN A 106 17.78 -32.32 -26.10
CA ASN A 106 16.92 -32.61 -27.24
C ASN A 106 17.71 -32.66 -28.56
N THR A 107 18.75 -31.83 -28.74
CA THR A 107 19.64 -31.92 -29.90
C THR A 107 20.43 -33.23 -29.92
N TRP A 108 21.00 -33.64 -28.79
CA TRP A 108 21.72 -34.92 -28.69
C TRP A 108 20.78 -36.12 -28.94
N ARG A 109 19.55 -36.07 -28.43
CA ARG A 109 18.55 -37.11 -28.70
C ARG A 109 18.22 -37.22 -30.18
N THR A 110 18.02 -36.09 -30.85
CA THR A 110 17.74 -36.05 -32.29
C THR A 110 18.92 -36.59 -33.12
N LEU A 111 20.16 -36.29 -32.73
CA LEU A 111 21.34 -36.66 -33.50
C LEU A 111 21.79 -38.11 -33.29
N TYR A 112 21.59 -38.68 -32.09
CA TYR A 112 22.22 -39.96 -31.71
C TYR A 112 21.24 -41.06 -31.29
N SER A 113 19.94 -40.77 -31.09
CA SER A 113 18.99 -41.81 -30.71
C SER A 113 18.59 -42.64 -31.92
N GLN A 114 18.71 -43.97 -31.81
CA GLN A 114 18.19 -44.93 -32.79
C GLN A 114 16.67 -45.17 -32.63
N GLU A 115 16.11 -44.79 -31.48
CA GLU A 115 14.69 -44.91 -31.15
C GLU A 115 14.01 -43.52 -31.15
N ASP A 116 12.70 -43.51 -31.39
CA ASP A 116 11.88 -42.29 -31.39
C ASP A 116 11.65 -41.81 -29.94
N ILE A 117 12.68 -41.18 -29.35
CA ILE A 117 12.64 -40.69 -27.96
C ILE A 117 11.91 -39.35 -27.92
N PRO A 118 10.83 -39.22 -27.13
CA PRO A 118 10.09 -37.96 -27.05
C PRO A 118 10.94 -36.83 -26.46
N GLN A 119 10.73 -35.62 -27.01
CA GLN A 119 11.41 -34.42 -26.56
C GLN A 119 10.96 -34.02 -25.14
N LEU A 120 11.91 -33.50 -24.35
CA LEU A 120 11.57 -32.88 -23.08
C LEU A 120 11.12 -31.44 -23.32
N HIS A 121 10.06 -31.04 -22.61
CA HIS A 121 9.54 -29.69 -22.65
C HIS A 121 9.64 -29.05 -21.28
N ALA A 122 9.89 -27.74 -21.26
CA ALA A 122 9.93 -26.98 -20.02
C ALA A 122 8.57 -27.04 -19.31
N ARG A 123 8.59 -27.25 -17.99
CA ARG A 123 7.38 -27.22 -17.17
C ARG A 123 6.86 -25.77 -17.11
N PRO A 124 5.58 -25.52 -17.42
CA PRO A 124 5.02 -24.17 -17.29
C PRO A 124 5.07 -23.72 -15.82
N MET A 125 5.54 -22.50 -15.59
CA MET A 125 5.50 -21.88 -14.27
C MET A 125 4.07 -21.48 -13.90
N SER A 126 3.78 -21.43 -12.59
CA SER A 126 2.57 -20.77 -12.11
C SER A 126 2.66 -19.26 -12.36
N ASP A 127 1.56 -18.63 -12.77
CA ASP A 127 1.45 -17.18 -13.04
C ASP A 127 2.10 -16.30 -11.95
N ALA A 128 2.05 -16.74 -10.69
CA ALA A 128 2.66 -16.06 -9.55
C ALA A 128 4.19 -15.82 -9.64
N LEU A 129 4.92 -16.57 -10.48
CA LEU A 129 6.36 -16.38 -10.71
C LEU A 129 6.66 -15.61 -12.00
N VAL A 130 5.68 -15.47 -12.88
CA VAL A 130 5.79 -14.71 -14.13
C VAL A 130 5.69 -13.20 -13.85
N ASP A 131 4.88 -12.83 -12.84
CA ASP A 131 4.58 -11.44 -12.49
C ASP A 131 5.52 -10.81 -11.43
N LEU A 132 6.60 -11.51 -11.02
CA LEU A 132 7.59 -11.05 -10.03
C LEU A 132 8.83 -10.38 -10.65
#